data_AF-A0A194WTQ8-F1
#
_entry.id   AF-A0A194WTQ8-F1
#
_cell.length_a   1.000
_cell.length_b   1.000
_cell.length_c   1.000
_cell.angle_alpha   90.00
_cell.angle_beta   90.00
_cell.angle_gamma   90.00
#
_symmetry.space_group_name_H-M   'P 1'
#
loop_
_entity.id
_entity.type
_entity.pdbx_description
1 polymer ?
#
loop_
_entity_poly.entity_id
_entity_poly.type
_entity_poly.pdbx_seq_one_letter_code
_entity_poly.pdbx_strand_id
1 'polypeptide(L)'
;MAGPSPSPHKPRRKVKKTSNSSEVSSVAPSTTGRSSTSRPAYPLAAFLWPARSSVSQWEILPLILMAAGLFRWAAGLWGYSGFQNPPMHGDYEAQRHWMEITTQLPVSQWYFHDLEWWGLDYPPLTAYHSWVLGKVGALIDPSWFTLHTSRGLDDPILKVFMRATVIISEYLIYIPAAVIFVRRLTRLQGINSWNASIALTAILMQPGTILIDHVHFQYNTVMLGLVLASMSSVLAGRYMWSSVFFVLALGFKQMALYYAPAIFAYLLGVCIFPRINVPRFLGIAIVTMVSFAVLLLPLLLGAFYDAYRGIEARPETFGRFAPLPIFTEYSYLVNYRAWYFPIIQQLAQVIHRVFPFARGLFEDKVANFWCALNVVIKLRNYPSELLQKAALVATLVAITPGCFIIFLKPRKELLPLALATTAWGFFLFSFQVHEKSVLLPLMPMTVLLASNHGLSKNVRAWIGFANLLGVWTMFPLLQRVDLRIPYYVLTLLWAYLLGLPPTSFAIYKQDGQPTWSGFATSSLHCIFYAAMILWHFMEAFLAPPHGKPDLWVVVNVGIGAAGFSICYLWCLWNLVVESGLVNLSTPEKKKAKSQ
;
A
#
# COMPACT_ATOMS: atom_id res chain seq x y z
N MET A 1 35.18 -63.34 20.92
CA MET A 1 34.89 -62.23 20.00
C MET A 1 34.55 -60.99 20.82
N ALA A 2 35.27 -59.91 20.61
CA ALA A 2 35.13 -58.67 21.37
C ALA A 2 33.83 -57.93 20.99
N GLY A 3 32.99 -57.63 21.98
CA GLY A 3 31.89 -56.67 21.86
C GLY A 3 32.30 -55.34 22.50
N PRO A 4 31.93 -54.18 21.91
CA PRO A 4 32.48 -52.89 22.31
C PRO A 4 31.89 -52.37 23.63
N SER A 5 32.73 -51.71 24.42
CA SER A 5 32.38 -51.04 25.67
C SER A 5 31.41 -49.86 25.44
N PRO A 6 30.45 -49.59 26.34
CA PRO A 6 29.55 -48.45 26.22
C PRO A 6 30.27 -47.13 26.53
N SER A 7 30.05 -46.13 25.67
CA SER A 7 30.57 -44.76 25.83
C SER A 7 30.00 -44.07 27.08
N PRO A 8 30.76 -43.22 27.79
CA PRO A 8 30.26 -42.49 28.94
C PRO A 8 29.39 -41.30 28.48
N HIS A 9 28.10 -41.35 28.81
CA HIS A 9 27.14 -40.29 28.61
C HIS A 9 27.53 -39.06 29.46
N LYS A 10 28.04 -37.98 28.84
CA LYS A 10 28.21 -36.68 29.50
C LYS A 10 26.85 -35.95 29.55
N PRO A 11 26.33 -35.54 30.72
CA PRO A 11 25.10 -34.76 30.78
C PRO A 11 25.33 -33.33 30.27
N ARG A 12 24.42 -32.89 29.39
CA ARG A 12 24.41 -31.55 28.78
C ARG A 12 24.24 -30.46 29.86
N ARG A 13 25.27 -29.62 30.00
CA ARG A 13 25.32 -28.46 30.91
C ARG A 13 24.13 -27.52 30.64
N LYS A 14 23.23 -27.34 31.62
CA LYS A 14 22.17 -26.31 31.58
C LYS A 14 22.82 -24.93 31.54
N VAL A 15 22.62 -24.18 30.46
CA VAL A 15 23.02 -22.77 30.37
C VAL A 15 22.10 -21.95 31.28
N LYS A 16 22.70 -21.32 32.30
CA LYS A 16 22.05 -20.38 33.21
C LYS A 16 21.71 -19.13 32.39
N LYS A 17 20.42 -18.87 32.14
CA LYS A 17 19.96 -17.59 31.57
C LYS A 17 20.24 -16.49 32.59
N THR A 18 21.23 -15.66 32.31
CA THR A 18 21.41 -14.35 32.96
C THR A 18 20.31 -13.43 32.46
N SER A 19 19.29 -13.23 33.29
CA SER A 19 18.25 -12.22 33.11
C SER A 19 18.84 -10.84 33.40
N ASN A 20 19.14 -10.08 32.35
CA ASN A 20 19.24 -8.63 32.41
C ASN A 20 18.51 -8.08 31.18
N SER A 21 17.20 -7.93 31.31
CA SER A 21 16.38 -7.14 30.39
C SER A 21 15.47 -6.28 31.27
N SER A 22 15.79 -5.01 31.30
CA SER A 22 15.05 -3.94 31.96
C SER A 22 13.59 -3.94 31.53
N GLU A 23 12.72 -4.26 32.49
CA GLU A 23 11.27 -4.07 32.42
C GLU A 23 10.94 -2.58 32.40
N VAL A 24 10.02 -2.17 31.52
CA VAL A 24 9.29 -0.92 31.70
C VAL A 24 7.80 -1.18 31.47
N SER A 25 7.04 -0.99 32.56
CA SER A 25 5.57 -0.88 32.70
C SER A 25 4.80 -2.15 33.08
N SER A 26 5.14 -2.73 34.23
CA SER A 26 4.13 -3.24 35.16
C SER A 26 4.51 -2.84 36.58
N VAL A 27 3.52 -2.28 37.29
CA VAL A 27 3.45 -1.91 38.71
C VAL A 27 4.42 -2.70 39.61
N ALA A 28 5.12 -1.99 40.49
CA ALA A 28 6.07 -2.52 41.47
C ALA A 28 5.47 -3.64 42.35
N PRO A 29 6.26 -4.66 42.76
CA PRO A 29 5.76 -5.72 43.62
C PRO A 29 5.79 -5.26 45.08
N SER A 30 4.68 -4.74 45.58
CA SER A 30 4.39 -4.79 47.01
C SER A 30 3.95 -6.22 47.33
N THR A 31 4.76 -6.92 48.12
CA THR A 31 4.43 -8.20 48.73
C THR A 31 3.17 -8.07 49.59
N THR A 32 2.00 -8.40 49.02
CA THR A 32 0.81 -8.95 49.69
C THR A 32 -0.32 -9.16 48.68
N GLY A 33 -0.73 -10.43 48.51
CA GLY A 33 -2.00 -10.94 47.98
C GLY A 33 -2.87 -10.08 47.04
N ARG A 34 -2.91 -10.46 45.76
CA ARG A 34 -4.12 -10.83 44.98
C ARG A 34 -3.75 -11.10 43.51
N SER A 35 -4.33 -12.15 42.95
CA SER A 35 -4.19 -12.55 41.56
C SER A 35 -4.73 -11.46 40.60
N SER A 36 -3.85 -10.71 39.95
CA SER A 36 -4.24 -9.96 38.75
C SER A 36 -4.35 -10.95 37.59
N THR A 37 -5.53 -11.51 37.39
CA THR A 37 -5.85 -12.23 36.14
C THR A 37 -5.69 -11.26 34.97
N SER A 38 -4.56 -11.32 34.27
CA SER A 38 -4.28 -10.49 33.10
C SER A 38 -5.32 -10.77 32.02
N ARG A 39 -6.38 -9.98 31.93
CA ARG A 39 -7.38 -10.09 30.87
C ARG A 39 -6.85 -9.46 29.56
N PRO A 40 -7.16 -10.01 28.39
CA PRO A 40 -6.82 -9.40 27.12
C PRO A 40 -7.49 -8.02 26.98
N ALA A 41 -6.75 -7.05 26.43
CA ALA A 41 -7.18 -5.64 26.41
C ALA A 41 -8.20 -5.29 25.32
N TYR A 42 -8.34 -6.12 24.27
CA TYR A 42 -9.25 -5.91 23.13
C TYR A 42 -9.50 -7.24 22.40
N PRO A 43 -10.56 -7.34 21.56
CA PRO A 43 -11.02 -8.61 21.00
C PRO A 43 -9.97 -9.41 20.22
N LEU A 44 -9.16 -8.80 19.36
CA LEU A 44 -8.12 -9.52 18.62
C LEU A 44 -7.05 -10.13 19.55
N ALA A 45 -6.65 -9.42 20.59
CA ALA A 45 -5.77 -9.96 21.62
C ALA A 45 -6.44 -11.09 22.40
N ALA A 46 -7.77 -11.04 22.59
CA ALA A 46 -8.53 -12.11 23.22
C ALA A 46 -8.62 -13.36 22.34
N PHE A 47 -8.91 -13.21 21.04
CA PHE A 47 -8.96 -14.33 20.09
C PHE A 47 -7.62 -15.06 19.98
N LEU A 48 -6.50 -14.32 20.02
CA LEU A 48 -5.16 -14.89 19.99
C LEU A 48 -4.63 -15.21 21.39
N TRP A 49 -5.39 -15.03 22.46
CA TRP A 49 -4.94 -15.30 23.83
C TRP A 49 -4.50 -16.76 24.05
N PRO A 50 -5.23 -17.79 23.54
CA PRO A 50 -4.79 -19.17 23.66
C PRO A 50 -3.43 -19.45 23.00
N ALA A 51 -3.06 -18.65 22.00
CA ALA A 51 -1.79 -18.76 21.29
C ALA A 51 -0.58 -18.18 22.06
N ARG A 52 -0.81 -17.52 23.21
CA ARG A 52 0.27 -16.97 24.05
C ARG A 52 1.12 -18.06 24.72
N SER A 53 0.50 -19.18 25.08
CA SER A 53 1.13 -20.33 25.75
C SER A 53 1.34 -21.53 24.82
N SER A 54 0.99 -21.42 23.53
CA SER A 54 1.09 -22.56 22.63
C SER A 54 2.55 -22.95 22.41
N VAL A 55 2.85 -24.23 22.65
CA VAL A 55 4.15 -24.86 22.41
C VAL A 55 4.45 -24.90 20.91
N SER A 56 3.41 -24.92 20.07
CA SER A 56 3.49 -24.94 18.61
C SER A 56 3.18 -23.55 18.01
N GLN A 57 4.16 -22.64 18.06
CA GLN A 57 4.09 -21.37 17.33
C GLN A 57 3.94 -21.55 15.80
N TRP A 58 4.23 -22.76 15.31
CA TRP A 58 4.12 -23.16 13.91
C TRP A 58 2.68 -23.29 13.42
N GLU A 59 1.71 -23.55 14.31
CA GLU A 59 0.28 -23.66 13.97
C GLU A 59 -0.41 -22.30 13.85
N ILE A 60 0.09 -21.28 14.55
CA ILE A 60 -0.57 -19.96 14.60
C ILE A 60 -0.60 -19.31 13.22
N LEU A 61 0.50 -19.37 12.47
CA LEU A 61 0.59 -18.72 11.17
C LEU A 61 -0.40 -19.34 10.16
N PRO A 62 -0.45 -20.67 9.94
CA PRO A 62 -1.46 -21.30 9.09
C PRO A 62 -2.89 -20.89 9.46
N LEU A 63 -3.25 -20.86 10.75
CA LEU A 63 -4.59 -20.45 11.20
C LEU A 63 -4.91 -18.98 10.85
N ILE A 64 -3.94 -18.08 11.04
CA ILE A 64 -4.09 -16.67 10.63
C ILE A 64 -4.30 -16.58 9.12
N LEU A 65 -3.49 -17.30 8.34
CA LEU A 65 -3.58 -17.27 6.87
C LEU A 65 -4.88 -17.90 6.36
N MET A 66 -5.39 -18.95 6.99
CA MET A 66 -6.68 -19.56 6.68
C MET A 66 -7.83 -18.58 6.97
N ALA A 67 -7.84 -17.97 8.15
CA ALA A 67 -8.87 -17.00 8.52
C ALA A 67 -8.85 -15.77 7.60
N ALA A 68 -7.68 -15.18 7.38
CA ALA A 68 -7.51 -14.03 6.48
C ALA A 68 -7.91 -14.35 5.03
N GLY A 69 -7.62 -15.56 4.56
CA GLY A 69 -8.03 -16.06 3.25
C GLY A 69 -9.53 -16.27 3.13
N LEU A 70 -10.16 -16.82 4.18
CA LEU A 70 -11.62 -17.00 4.22
C LEU A 70 -12.36 -15.67 4.10
N PHE A 71 -11.91 -14.64 4.83
CA PHE A 71 -12.52 -13.30 4.73
C PHE A 71 -12.37 -12.69 3.34
N ARG A 72 -11.22 -12.87 2.67
CA ARG A 72 -11.00 -12.42 1.28
C ARG A 72 -11.90 -13.16 0.29
N TRP A 73 -11.98 -14.48 0.43
CA TRP A 73 -12.83 -15.30 -0.43
C TRP A 73 -14.31 -14.93 -0.27
N ALA A 74 -14.78 -14.81 0.98
CA ALA A 74 -16.15 -14.40 1.29
C ALA A 74 -16.45 -12.97 0.78
N ALA A 75 -15.49 -12.04 0.87
CA ALA A 75 -15.63 -10.70 0.32
C ALA A 75 -15.79 -10.73 -1.22
N GLY A 76 -15.11 -11.64 -1.91
CA GLY A 76 -15.19 -11.81 -3.36
C GLY A 76 -16.54 -12.32 -3.90
N LEU A 77 -17.42 -12.83 -3.03
CA LEU A 77 -18.75 -13.30 -3.43
C LEU A 77 -19.69 -12.16 -3.82
N TRP A 78 -19.45 -10.94 -3.31
CA TRP A 78 -20.21 -9.74 -3.63
C TRP A 78 -19.97 -9.27 -5.08
N GLY A 79 -20.70 -8.23 -5.51
CA GLY A 79 -20.52 -7.58 -6.81
C GLY A 79 -19.10 -7.01 -7.01
N TYR A 80 -18.81 -6.54 -8.22
CA TYR A 80 -17.52 -5.94 -8.59
C TYR A 80 -17.73 -4.64 -9.38
N SER A 81 -16.67 -3.82 -9.48
CA SER A 81 -16.72 -2.55 -10.17
C SER A 81 -17.21 -2.70 -11.61
N GLY A 82 -18.37 -2.11 -11.91
CA GLY A 82 -18.97 -2.09 -13.25
C GLY A 82 -19.82 -3.31 -13.62
N PHE A 83 -20.22 -4.13 -12.64
CA PHE A 83 -21.14 -5.24 -12.88
C PHE A 83 -22.43 -4.76 -13.55
N GLN A 84 -22.77 -5.31 -14.72
CA GLN A 84 -23.97 -4.97 -15.50
C GLN A 84 -24.18 -3.46 -15.72
N ASN A 85 -23.09 -2.70 -15.89
CA ASN A 85 -23.15 -1.24 -16.01
C ASN A 85 -22.58 -0.75 -17.37
N PRO A 86 -23.30 -0.98 -18.49
CA PRO A 86 -22.90 -0.45 -19.80
C PRO A 86 -22.91 1.10 -19.82
N PRO A 87 -22.19 1.75 -20.75
CA PRO A 87 -21.49 1.16 -21.89
C PRO A 87 -20.07 0.67 -21.58
N MET A 88 -19.40 1.22 -20.56
CA MET A 88 -17.96 0.98 -20.32
C MET A 88 -17.68 0.00 -19.17
N HIS A 89 -18.64 -0.40 -18.35
CA HIS A 89 -18.40 -1.19 -17.14
C HIS A 89 -17.39 -0.50 -16.19
N GLY A 90 -16.46 -1.24 -15.57
CA GLY A 90 -15.59 -0.73 -14.50
C GLY A 90 -14.25 -1.46 -14.43
N ASP A 91 -13.58 -1.36 -13.28
CA ASP A 91 -12.19 -1.85 -13.14
C ASP A 91 -12.07 -3.37 -13.38
N TYR A 92 -13.13 -4.15 -13.14
CA TYR A 92 -13.16 -5.58 -13.45
C TYR A 92 -12.98 -5.84 -14.95
N GLU A 93 -13.74 -5.12 -15.78
CA GLU A 93 -13.67 -5.22 -17.23
C GLU A 93 -12.32 -4.72 -17.76
N ALA A 94 -11.76 -3.66 -17.15
CA ALA A 94 -10.44 -3.19 -17.50
C ALA A 94 -9.37 -4.28 -17.35
N GLN A 95 -9.37 -5.00 -16.21
CA GLN A 95 -8.42 -6.10 -15.98
C GLN A 95 -8.68 -7.29 -16.93
N ARG A 96 -9.95 -7.66 -17.16
CA ARG A 96 -10.31 -8.72 -18.11
C ARG A 96 -9.83 -8.38 -19.52
N HIS A 97 -10.07 -7.14 -19.97
CA HIS A 97 -9.63 -6.66 -21.26
C HIS A 97 -8.10 -6.64 -21.38
N TRP A 98 -7.38 -6.31 -20.31
CA TRP A 98 -5.91 -6.43 -20.31
C TRP A 98 -5.43 -7.89 -20.50
N MET A 99 -6.15 -8.87 -19.97
CA MET A 99 -5.87 -10.29 -20.22
C MET A 99 -6.20 -10.68 -21.67
N GLU A 100 -7.28 -10.15 -22.25
CA GLU A 100 -7.63 -10.30 -23.67
C GLU A 100 -6.54 -9.75 -24.60
N ILE A 101 -6.20 -8.46 -24.48
CA ILE A 101 -5.24 -7.82 -25.41
C ILE A 101 -3.85 -8.45 -25.30
N THR A 102 -3.39 -8.79 -24.09
CA THR A 102 -2.04 -9.35 -23.90
C THR A 102 -1.92 -10.77 -24.42
N THR A 103 -3.03 -11.51 -24.53
CA THR A 103 -3.02 -12.90 -25.01
C THR A 103 -3.34 -13.04 -26.49
N GLN A 104 -4.11 -12.11 -27.06
CA GLN A 104 -4.59 -12.16 -28.45
C GLN A 104 -3.81 -11.26 -29.40
N LEU A 105 -3.11 -10.22 -28.91
CA LEU A 105 -2.37 -9.28 -29.77
C LEU A 105 -0.85 -9.50 -29.73
N PRO A 106 -0.15 -9.16 -30.83
CA PRO A 106 1.30 -8.99 -30.85
C PRO A 106 1.77 -8.02 -29.75
N VAL A 107 2.97 -8.25 -29.21
CA VAL A 107 3.53 -7.49 -28.08
C VAL A 107 3.67 -6.01 -28.42
N SER A 108 4.03 -5.72 -29.67
CA SER A 108 4.11 -4.35 -30.22
C SER A 108 2.80 -3.56 -30.16
N GLN A 109 1.65 -4.23 -30.03
CA GLN A 109 0.32 -3.58 -30.10
C GLN A 109 -0.34 -3.38 -28.73
N TRP A 110 0.20 -3.98 -27.65
CA TRP A 110 -0.44 -3.98 -26.32
C TRP A 110 -0.77 -2.58 -25.76
N TYR A 111 0.07 -1.59 -26.06
CA TYR A 111 -0.09 -0.21 -25.57
C TYR A 111 -0.70 0.74 -26.62
N PHE A 112 -1.13 0.22 -27.77
CA PHE A 112 -1.70 1.00 -28.87
C PHE A 112 -3.13 0.62 -29.20
N HIS A 113 -3.50 -0.63 -28.94
CA HIS A 113 -4.83 -1.14 -29.26
C HIS A 113 -5.94 -0.41 -28.49
N ASP A 114 -6.96 0.02 -29.24
CA ASP A 114 -8.24 0.55 -28.77
C ASP A 114 -8.18 1.32 -27.44
N LEU A 115 -7.45 2.44 -27.46
CA LEU A 115 -7.14 3.20 -26.24
C LEU A 115 -8.36 3.79 -25.53
N GLU A 116 -9.50 3.89 -26.23
CA GLU A 116 -10.78 4.36 -25.69
C GLU A 116 -11.48 3.28 -24.85
N TRP A 117 -11.30 2.00 -25.21
CA TRP A 117 -11.84 0.86 -24.45
C TRP A 117 -10.81 0.27 -23.49
N TRP A 118 -10.71 0.84 -22.29
CA TRP A 118 -9.83 0.35 -21.21
C TRP A 118 -8.40 0.02 -21.64
N GLY A 119 -7.78 0.91 -22.42
CA GLY A 119 -6.40 0.75 -22.86
C GLY A 119 -5.42 0.49 -21.70
N LEU A 120 -4.30 -0.18 -22.00
CA LEU A 120 -3.32 -0.58 -21.00
C LEU A 120 -2.57 0.64 -20.45
N ASP A 121 -2.87 1.00 -19.20
CA ASP A 121 -2.36 2.21 -18.51
C ASP A 121 -1.25 1.93 -17.49
N TYR A 122 -0.96 0.65 -17.24
CA TYR A 122 0.02 0.24 -16.23
C TYR A 122 1.35 -0.19 -16.86
N PRO A 123 2.46 -0.13 -16.11
CA PRO A 123 3.76 -0.47 -16.64
C PRO A 123 3.90 -1.97 -16.93
N PRO A 124 4.98 -2.40 -17.61
CA PRO A 124 5.03 -3.71 -18.26
C PRO A 124 4.87 -4.93 -17.35
N LEU A 125 5.18 -4.84 -16.05
CA LEU A 125 4.98 -5.98 -15.15
C LEU A 125 3.49 -6.33 -15.00
N THR A 126 2.60 -5.34 -15.06
CA THR A 126 1.15 -5.62 -15.12
C THR A 126 0.77 -6.27 -16.43
N ALA A 127 1.32 -5.83 -17.56
CA ALA A 127 1.07 -6.47 -18.85
C ALA A 127 1.45 -7.95 -18.82
N TYR A 128 2.64 -8.28 -18.29
CA TYR A 128 3.08 -9.66 -18.15
C TYR A 128 2.23 -10.45 -17.15
N HIS A 129 1.78 -9.81 -16.08
CA HIS A 129 0.87 -10.42 -15.12
C HIS A 129 -0.47 -10.78 -15.78
N SER A 130 -1.10 -9.83 -16.48
CA SER A 130 -2.33 -10.04 -17.25
C SER A 130 -2.14 -11.09 -18.34
N TRP A 131 -0.97 -11.13 -19.00
CA TRP A 131 -0.65 -12.15 -19.99
C TRP A 131 -0.63 -13.56 -19.39
N VAL A 132 0.07 -13.75 -18.27
CA VAL A 132 0.13 -15.06 -17.59
C VAL A 132 -1.26 -15.48 -17.13
N LEU A 133 -2.02 -14.58 -16.49
CA LEU A 133 -3.37 -14.89 -16.01
C LEU A 133 -4.32 -15.19 -17.18
N GLY A 134 -4.28 -14.40 -18.25
CA GLY A 134 -5.08 -14.63 -19.45
C GLY A 134 -4.76 -15.96 -20.11
N LYS A 135 -3.47 -16.36 -20.19
CA LYS A 135 -3.10 -17.68 -20.71
C LYS A 135 -3.64 -18.81 -19.83
N VAL A 136 -3.55 -18.69 -18.50
CA VAL A 136 -4.13 -19.70 -17.59
C VAL A 136 -5.65 -19.76 -17.74
N GLY A 137 -6.33 -18.62 -17.83
CA GLY A 137 -7.78 -18.58 -17.98
C GLY A 137 -8.24 -19.13 -19.35
N ALA A 138 -7.51 -18.87 -20.42
CA ALA A 138 -7.80 -19.39 -21.75
C ALA A 138 -7.65 -20.92 -21.86
N LEU A 139 -6.89 -21.56 -20.95
CA LEU A 139 -6.85 -23.03 -20.83
C LEU A 139 -8.13 -23.59 -20.19
N ILE A 140 -8.87 -22.79 -19.43
CA ILE A 140 -10.14 -23.17 -18.81
C ILE A 140 -11.28 -22.90 -19.80
N ASP A 141 -11.38 -21.66 -20.28
CA ASP A 141 -12.34 -21.26 -21.30
C ASP A 141 -11.74 -20.13 -22.16
N PRO A 142 -11.44 -20.39 -23.44
CA PRO A 142 -10.87 -19.40 -24.34
C PRO A 142 -11.85 -18.25 -24.65
N SER A 143 -13.17 -18.46 -24.52
CA SER A 143 -14.18 -17.47 -24.86
C SER A 143 -14.12 -16.21 -23.98
N TRP A 144 -13.56 -16.33 -22.77
CA TRP A 144 -13.41 -15.22 -21.81
C TRP A 144 -12.51 -14.08 -22.30
N PHE A 145 -11.62 -14.39 -23.24
CA PHE A 145 -10.56 -13.49 -23.72
C PHE A 145 -10.51 -13.44 -25.25
N THR A 146 -11.62 -13.75 -25.93
CA THR A 146 -11.72 -13.61 -27.38
C THR A 146 -11.77 -12.14 -27.76
N LEU A 147 -10.92 -11.72 -28.69
CA LEU A 147 -10.77 -10.33 -29.09
C LEU A 147 -12.10 -9.76 -29.60
N HIS A 148 -12.51 -8.59 -29.10
CA HIS A 148 -13.74 -7.85 -29.43
C HIS A 148 -15.06 -8.51 -28.99
N THR A 149 -15.18 -9.83 -29.01
CA THR A 149 -16.46 -10.52 -28.69
C THR A 149 -16.68 -10.71 -27.19
N SER A 150 -15.61 -10.76 -26.41
CA SER A 150 -15.68 -10.99 -24.95
C SER A 150 -15.84 -9.72 -24.11
N ARG A 151 -16.07 -8.56 -24.74
CA ARG A 151 -16.22 -7.27 -24.07
C ARG A 151 -17.48 -7.24 -23.20
N GLY A 152 -17.33 -6.81 -21.95
CA GLY A 152 -18.43 -6.72 -20.98
C GLY A 152 -19.01 -8.08 -20.57
N LEU A 153 -18.21 -9.15 -20.65
CA LEU A 153 -18.67 -10.50 -20.34
C LEU A 153 -18.90 -10.70 -18.84
N ASP A 154 -20.17 -10.78 -18.44
CA ASP A 154 -20.61 -11.02 -17.05
C ASP A 154 -20.81 -12.53 -16.75
N ASP A 155 -19.83 -13.37 -17.09
CA ASP A 155 -19.90 -14.81 -16.83
C ASP A 155 -19.61 -15.17 -15.34
N PRO A 156 -20.46 -15.98 -14.66
CA PRO A 156 -20.25 -16.33 -13.26
C PRO A 156 -18.98 -17.15 -12.97
N ILE A 157 -18.55 -18.01 -13.88
CA ILE A 157 -17.33 -18.83 -13.73
C ILE A 157 -16.11 -17.95 -13.96
N LEU A 158 -16.15 -17.04 -14.94
CA LEU A 158 -15.14 -16.00 -15.13
C LEU A 158 -14.98 -15.15 -13.86
N LYS A 159 -16.08 -14.78 -13.20
CA LYS A 159 -16.03 -14.09 -11.89
C LYS A 159 -15.21 -14.89 -10.87
N VAL A 160 -15.48 -16.18 -10.72
CA VAL A 160 -14.74 -17.04 -9.77
C VAL A 160 -13.26 -17.11 -10.14
N PHE A 161 -12.94 -17.30 -11.43
CA PHE A 161 -11.57 -17.29 -11.92
C PHE A 161 -10.86 -15.99 -11.58
N MET A 162 -11.45 -14.86 -11.95
CA MET A 162 -10.90 -13.53 -11.72
C MET A 162 -10.67 -13.29 -10.22
N ARG A 163 -11.63 -13.61 -9.34
CA ARG A 163 -11.45 -13.51 -7.88
C ARG A 163 -10.33 -14.39 -7.35
N ALA A 164 -10.19 -15.61 -7.87
CA ALA A 164 -9.10 -16.51 -7.51
C ALA A 164 -7.74 -15.95 -7.93
N THR A 165 -7.63 -15.31 -9.10
CA THR A 165 -6.35 -14.72 -9.54
C THR A 165 -5.87 -13.61 -8.61
N VAL A 166 -6.76 -12.76 -8.08
CA VAL A 166 -6.40 -11.70 -7.11
C VAL A 166 -5.84 -12.33 -5.84
N ILE A 167 -6.52 -13.34 -5.29
CA ILE A 167 -6.09 -14.04 -4.08
C ILE A 167 -4.75 -14.74 -4.29
N ILE A 168 -4.59 -15.48 -5.40
CA ILE A 168 -3.33 -16.17 -5.70
C ILE A 168 -2.18 -15.15 -5.81
N SER A 169 -2.40 -14.04 -6.50
CA SER A 169 -1.39 -12.99 -6.67
C SER A 169 -0.99 -12.35 -5.34
N GLU A 170 -1.95 -12.09 -4.46
CA GLU A 170 -1.69 -11.60 -3.11
C GLU A 170 -0.91 -12.62 -2.27
N TYR A 171 -1.29 -13.91 -2.33
CA TYR A 171 -0.62 -14.98 -1.58
C TYR A 171 0.79 -15.30 -2.07
N LEU A 172 1.08 -15.03 -3.34
CA LEU A 172 2.43 -15.15 -3.90
C LEU A 172 3.34 -13.98 -3.53
N ILE A 173 2.79 -12.77 -3.34
CA ILE A 173 3.57 -11.53 -3.23
C ILE A 173 3.38 -10.84 -1.88
N TYR A 174 2.18 -10.37 -1.56
CA TYR A 174 1.91 -9.56 -0.36
C TYR A 174 2.00 -10.36 0.93
N ILE A 175 1.35 -11.53 1.00
CA ILE A 175 1.33 -12.36 2.20
C ILE A 175 2.74 -12.75 2.67
N PRO A 176 3.62 -13.34 1.82
CA PRO A 176 4.98 -13.67 2.24
C PRO A 176 5.78 -12.42 2.60
N ALA A 177 5.62 -11.32 1.86
CA ALA A 177 6.29 -10.06 2.19
C ALA A 177 5.90 -9.55 3.58
N ALA A 178 4.60 -9.54 3.91
CA ALA A 178 4.08 -9.12 5.20
C ALA A 178 4.56 -10.02 6.35
N VAL A 179 4.46 -11.34 6.18
CA VAL A 179 4.92 -12.31 7.18
C VAL A 179 6.41 -12.15 7.47
N ILE A 180 7.24 -12.05 6.43
CA ILE A 180 8.69 -11.90 6.58
C ILE A 180 9.03 -10.52 7.17
N PHE A 181 8.38 -9.46 6.71
CA PHE A 181 8.59 -8.10 7.22
C PHE A 181 8.29 -8.03 8.72
N VAL A 182 7.09 -8.46 9.15
CA VAL A 182 6.67 -8.46 10.56
C VAL A 182 7.66 -9.26 11.41
N ARG A 183 8.03 -10.48 10.98
CA ARG A 183 9.02 -11.31 11.69
C ARG A 183 10.40 -10.65 11.83
N ARG A 184 10.85 -9.91 10.81
CA ARG A 184 12.13 -9.19 10.85
C ARG A 184 12.05 -7.97 11.76
N LEU A 185 11.01 -7.15 11.63
CA LEU A 185 10.83 -5.93 12.42
C LEU A 185 10.70 -6.24 13.91
N THR A 186 9.83 -7.19 14.24
CA THR A 186 9.61 -7.64 15.62
C THR A 186 10.87 -8.23 16.25
N ARG A 187 11.66 -9.01 15.49
CA ARG A 187 12.96 -9.50 15.95
C ARG A 187 13.96 -8.36 16.17
N LEU A 188 14.00 -7.37 15.27
CA LEU A 188 14.89 -6.20 15.38
C LEU A 188 14.60 -5.41 16.67
N GLN A 189 13.32 -5.30 17.04
CA GLN A 189 12.86 -4.51 18.18
C GLN A 189 12.56 -5.34 19.44
N GLY A 190 12.90 -6.63 19.46
CA GLY A 190 12.74 -7.48 20.65
C GLY A 190 11.29 -7.77 21.06
N ILE A 191 10.34 -7.69 20.12
CA ILE A 191 8.91 -7.90 20.37
C ILE A 191 8.60 -9.39 20.42
N ASN A 192 7.77 -9.80 21.39
CA ASN A 192 7.37 -11.20 21.55
C ASN A 192 6.51 -11.70 20.37
N SER A 193 6.50 -13.03 20.16
CA SER A 193 5.80 -13.64 19.03
C SER A 193 4.28 -13.48 19.08
N TRP A 194 3.69 -13.38 20.27
CA TRP A 194 2.25 -13.20 20.43
C TRP A 194 1.80 -11.82 19.92
N ASN A 195 2.50 -10.76 20.30
CA ASN A 195 2.28 -9.41 19.77
C ASN A 195 2.55 -9.36 18.26
N ALA A 196 3.57 -10.07 17.78
CA ALA A 196 3.84 -10.18 16.34
C ALA A 196 2.66 -10.80 15.57
N SER A 197 2.06 -11.87 16.10
CA SER A 197 0.89 -12.52 15.52
C SER A 197 -0.34 -11.60 15.53
N ILE A 198 -0.57 -10.85 16.62
CA ILE A 198 -1.66 -9.86 16.68
C ILE A 198 -1.48 -8.78 15.61
N ALA A 199 -0.27 -8.21 15.51
CA ALA A 199 0.03 -7.19 14.52
C ALA A 199 -0.13 -7.73 13.09
N LEU A 200 0.37 -8.93 12.81
CA LEU A 200 0.22 -9.58 11.51
C LEU A 200 -1.25 -9.77 11.15
N THR A 201 -2.08 -10.28 12.06
CA THR A 201 -3.52 -10.44 11.79
C THR A 201 -4.18 -9.10 11.52
N ALA A 202 -3.85 -8.04 12.26
CA ALA A 202 -4.39 -6.71 12.03
C ALA A 202 -4.01 -6.13 10.66
N ILE A 203 -2.77 -6.35 10.21
CA ILE A 203 -2.27 -5.94 8.89
C ILE A 203 -2.98 -6.71 7.77
N LEU A 204 -3.12 -8.04 7.92
CA LEU A 204 -3.77 -8.88 6.91
C LEU A 204 -5.29 -8.68 6.86
N MET A 205 -5.90 -8.23 7.94
CA MET A 205 -7.34 -7.93 8.01
C MET A 205 -7.67 -6.48 7.69
N GLN A 206 -6.72 -5.69 7.16
CA GLN A 206 -6.95 -4.29 6.81
C GLN A 206 -8.15 -4.15 5.84
N PRO A 207 -9.22 -3.41 6.21
CA PRO A 207 -10.45 -3.40 5.43
C PRO A 207 -10.27 -2.74 4.06
N GLY A 208 -9.43 -1.71 3.95
CA GLY A 208 -9.20 -1.00 2.68
C GLY A 208 -8.62 -1.91 1.60
N THR A 209 -7.65 -2.77 1.92
CA THR A 209 -7.08 -3.70 0.92
C THR A 209 -8.09 -4.78 0.56
N ILE A 210 -8.85 -5.31 1.52
CA ILE A 210 -9.87 -6.33 1.24
C ILE A 210 -10.97 -5.76 0.32
N LEU A 211 -11.49 -4.58 0.64
CA LEU A 211 -12.56 -3.93 -0.13
C LEU A 211 -12.11 -3.57 -1.54
N ILE A 212 -10.93 -2.98 -1.71
CA ILE A 212 -10.50 -2.52 -3.03
C ILE A 212 -10.02 -3.68 -3.92
N ASP A 213 -9.26 -4.63 -3.39
CA ASP A 213 -8.73 -5.71 -4.23
C ASP A 213 -9.75 -6.82 -4.43
N HIS A 214 -10.42 -7.28 -3.36
CA HIS A 214 -11.26 -8.48 -3.42
C HIS A 214 -12.74 -8.20 -3.65
N VAL A 215 -13.22 -6.98 -3.42
CA VAL A 215 -14.62 -6.60 -3.71
C VAL A 215 -14.70 -5.74 -4.96
N HIS A 216 -14.04 -4.58 -4.96
CA HIS A 216 -14.03 -3.65 -6.10
C HIS A 216 -13.29 -4.20 -7.33
N PHE A 217 -12.31 -5.10 -7.14
CA PHE A 217 -11.49 -5.79 -8.15
C PHE A 217 -10.25 -4.99 -8.62
N GLN A 218 -9.15 -5.17 -7.90
CA GLN A 218 -7.85 -4.56 -8.19
C GLN A 218 -6.70 -5.49 -7.76
N TYR A 219 -5.52 -5.27 -8.32
CA TYR A 219 -4.28 -5.95 -7.92
C TYR A 219 -3.33 -5.01 -7.16
N ASN A 220 -3.81 -4.21 -6.19
CA ASN A 220 -2.93 -3.25 -5.49
C ASN A 220 -1.94 -3.95 -4.55
N THR A 221 -2.36 -5.05 -3.92
CA THR A 221 -1.55 -5.86 -3.00
C THR A 221 -0.29 -6.42 -3.66
N VAL A 222 -0.27 -6.66 -4.97
CA VAL A 222 0.96 -7.07 -5.68
C VAL A 222 2.02 -5.96 -5.60
N MET A 223 1.66 -4.72 -5.95
CA MET A 223 2.58 -3.58 -5.84
C MET A 223 2.95 -3.30 -4.37
N LEU A 224 1.96 -3.25 -3.47
CA LEU A 224 2.21 -3.00 -2.05
C LEU A 224 3.09 -4.09 -1.42
N GLY A 225 2.93 -5.34 -1.85
CA GLY A 225 3.73 -6.48 -1.43
C GLY A 225 5.18 -6.39 -1.91
N LEU A 226 5.41 -5.93 -3.14
CA LEU A 226 6.76 -5.66 -3.66
C LEU A 226 7.43 -4.50 -2.91
N VAL A 227 6.70 -3.43 -2.55
CA VAL A 227 7.21 -2.36 -1.67
C VAL A 227 7.56 -2.91 -0.29
N LEU A 228 6.70 -3.74 0.29
CA LEU A 228 6.93 -4.36 1.59
C LEU A 228 8.10 -5.35 1.58
N ALA A 229 8.30 -6.08 0.48
CA ALA A 229 9.45 -6.94 0.24
C ALA A 229 10.75 -6.12 0.11
N SER A 230 10.67 -4.93 -0.50
CA SER A 230 11.78 -3.97 -0.53
C SER A 230 12.14 -3.50 0.88
N MET A 231 11.16 -3.05 1.68
CA MET A 231 11.37 -2.68 3.08
C MET A 231 11.96 -3.84 3.90
N SER A 232 11.43 -5.05 3.72
CA SER A 232 11.90 -6.27 4.38
C SER A 232 13.37 -6.57 4.04
N SER A 233 13.78 -6.31 2.79
CA SER A 233 15.17 -6.44 2.33
C SER A 233 16.08 -5.36 2.92
N VAL A 234 15.58 -4.14 3.12
CA VAL A 234 16.29 -3.10 3.89
C VAL A 234 16.50 -3.53 5.34
N LEU A 235 15.47 -4.05 6.01
CA LEU A 235 15.61 -4.60 7.37
C LEU A 235 16.71 -5.67 7.41
N ALA A 236 16.78 -6.50 6.38
CA ALA A 236 17.81 -7.53 6.20
C ALA A 236 19.23 -7.00 5.89
N GLY A 237 19.39 -5.72 5.58
CA GLY A 237 20.65 -5.15 5.08
C GLY A 237 20.98 -5.56 3.63
N ARG A 238 20.00 -6.04 2.87
CA ARG A 238 20.15 -6.50 1.48
C ARG A 238 19.67 -5.41 0.51
N TYR A 239 20.46 -4.35 0.37
CA TYR A 239 20.06 -3.14 -0.37
C TYR A 239 19.85 -3.39 -1.87
N MET A 240 20.63 -4.29 -2.47
CA MET A 240 20.49 -4.68 -3.88
C MET A 240 19.13 -5.34 -4.13
N TRP A 241 18.75 -6.31 -3.30
CA TRP A 241 17.42 -6.94 -3.37
C TRP A 241 16.28 -5.95 -3.10
N SER A 242 16.47 -5.02 -2.18
CA SER A 242 15.52 -3.92 -1.96
C SER A 242 15.30 -3.11 -3.25
N SER A 243 16.37 -2.84 -4.00
CA SER A 243 16.30 -2.12 -5.28
C SER A 243 15.54 -2.93 -6.33
N VAL A 244 15.81 -4.24 -6.46
CA VAL A 244 15.09 -5.15 -7.37
C VAL A 244 13.58 -5.12 -7.06
N PHE A 245 13.18 -5.37 -5.81
CA PHE A 245 11.76 -5.40 -5.44
C PHE A 245 11.08 -4.05 -5.64
N PHE A 246 11.79 -2.94 -5.40
CA PHE A 246 11.22 -1.62 -5.63
C PHE A 246 11.05 -1.29 -7.12
N VAL A 247 12.00 -1.69 -7.97
CA VAL A 247 11.85 -1.59 -9.43
C VAL A 247 10.68 -2.43 -9.93
N LEU A 248 10.51 -3.65 -9.41
CA LEU A 248 9.34 -4.47 -9.73
C LEU A 248 8.02 -3.81 -9.27
N ALA A 249 7.99 -3.18 -8.09
CA ALA A 249 6.81 -2.45 -7.62
C ALA A 249 6.44 -1.30 -8.58
N LEU A 250 7.43 -0.51 -9.00
CA LEU A 250 7.28 0.54 -10.02
C LEU A 250 6.85 -0.04 -11.37
N GLY A 251 7.37 -1.21 -11.73
CA GLY A 251 7.00 -1.94 -12.94
C GLY A 251 5.58 -2.49 -12.93
N PHE A 252 4.96 -2.64 -11.76
CA PHE A 252 3.58 -3.11 -11.61
C PHE A 252 2.58 -1.95 -11.56
N LYS A 253 2.79 -0.97 -10.67
CA LYS A 253 1.97 0.24 -10.63
C LYS A 253 2.87 1.44 -10.36
N GLN A 254 2.84 2.42 -11.26
CA GLN A 254 3.62 3.65 -11.18
C GLN A 254 3.35 4.46 -9.91
N MET A 255 2.19 4.25 -9.28
CA MET A 255 1.85 4.87 -7.99
C MET A 255 2.87 4.55 -6.87
N ALA A 256 3.65 3.47 -6.99
CA ALA A 256 4.77 3.20 -6.09
C ALA A 256 5.82 4.33 -6.05
N LEU A 257 5.81 5.28 -7.00
CA LEU A 257 6.63 6.49 -6.96
C LEU A 257 6.41 7.34 -5.70
N TYR A 258 5.28 7.20 -5.01
CA TYR A 258 5.02 7.91 -3.74
C TYR A 258 6.05 7.56 -2.65
N TYR A 259 6.69 6.39 -2.79
CA TYR A 259 7.73 5.88 -1.89
C TYR A 259 9.15 6.18 -2.40
N ALA A 260 9.31 6.48 -3.70
CA ALA A 260 10.62 6.53 -4.35
C ALA A 260 11.56 7.58 -3.72
N PRO A 261 11.11 8.81 -3.39
CA PRO A 261 11.99 9.79 -2.75
C PRO A 261 12.51 9.35 -1.37
N ALA A 262 11.69 8.69 -0.56
CA ALA A 262 12.11 8.18 0.75
C ALA A 262 13.05 6.97 0.63
N ILE A 263 12.78 6.04 -0.29
CA ILE A 263 13.66 4.90 -0.54
C ILE A 263 15.00 5.36 -1.09
N PHE A 264 15.00 6.28 -2.05
CA PHE A 264 16.21 6.89 -2.58
C PHE A 264 17.02 7.59 -1.47
N ALA A 265 16.38 8.45 -0.69
CA ALA A 265 17.00 9.15 0.43
C ALA A 265 17.61 8.18 1.45
N TYR A 266 16.89 7.12 1.81
CA TYR A 266 17.40 6.08 2.71
C TYR A 266 18.62 5.37 2.12
N LEU A 267 18.53 4.86 0.88
CA LEU A 267 19.61 4.09 0.25
C LEU A 267 20.86 4.93 0.02
N LEU A 268 20.69 6.18 -0.40
CA LEU A 268 21.78 7.15 -0.52
C LEU A 268 22.39 7.47 0.85
N GLY A 269 21.55 7.69 1.86
CA GLY A 269 21.99 7.94 3.24
C GLY A 269 22.86 6.80 3.79
N VAL A 270 22.47 5.54 3.55
CA VAL A 270 23.28 4.36 3.92
C VAL A 270 24.61 4.30 3.16
N CYS A 271 24.70 4.88 1.97
CA CYS A 271 25.95 4.96 1.21
C CYS A 271 26.87 6.09 1.68
N ILE A 272 26.33 7.15 2.28
CA ILE A 272 27.12 8.33 2.69
C ILE A 272 27.50 8.27 4.17
N PHE A 273 26.59 7.84 5.05
CA PHE A 273 26.78 7.87 6.50
C PHE A 273 27.00 6.48 7.11
N PRO A 274 27.89 6.34 8.11
CA PRO A 274 28.78 7.37 8.67
C PRO A 274 30.04 7.62 7.82
N ARG A 275 30.31 6.78 6.82
CA ARG A 275 31.42 6.93 5.88
C ARG A 275 30.94 6.59 4.47
N ILE A 276 31.49 7.30 3.48
CA ILE A 276 31.15 7.11 2.08
C ILE A 276 31.55 5.69 1.65
N ASN A 277 30.60 4.94 1.09
CA ASN A 277 30.74 3.59 0.59
C ASN A 277 30.40 3.55 -0.91
N VAL A 278 31.41 3.86 -1.72
CA VAL A 278 31.29 3.87 -3.20
C VAL A 278 30.88 2.51 -3.78
N PRO A 279 31.44 1.35 -3.34
CA PRO A 279 31.02 0.05 -3.86
C PRO A 279 29.54 -0.25 -3.64
N ARG A 280 28.99 0.12 -2.48
CA ARG A 280 27.55 -0.02 -2.20
C ARG A 280 26.72 0.86 -3.10
N PHE A 281 27.12 2.12 -3.30
CA PHE A 281 26.44 3.05 -4.19
C PHE A 281 26.41 2.53 -5.63
N LEU A 282 27.56 2.16 -6.19
CA LEU A 282 27.66 1.59 -7.53
C LEU A 282 26.86 0.28 -7.65
N GLY A 283 26.91 -0.59 -6.63
CA GLY A 283 26.14 -1.82 -6.61
C GLY A 283 24.63 -1.59 -6.64
N ILE A 284 24.13 -0.62 -5.87
CA ILE A 284 22.70 -0.22 -5.90
C ILE A 284 22.33 0.35 -7.27
N ALA A 285 23.15 1.25 -7.83
CA ALA A 285 22.90 1.87 -9.13
C ALA A 285 22.86 0.83 -10.26
N ILE A 286 23.87 -0.04 -10.35
CA ILE A 286 23.96 -1.11 -11.35
C ILE A 286 22.77 -2.06 -11.24
N VAL A 287 22.46 -2.56 -10.03
CA VAL A 287 21.33 -3.48 -9.83
C VAL A 287 19.99 -2.83 -10.19
N THR A 288 19.83 -1.54 -9.90
CA THR A 288 18.62 -0.79 -10.29
C THR A 288 18.49 -0.70 -11.82
N MET A 289 19.56 -0.30 -12.52
CA MET A 289 19.58 -0.23 -13.98
C MET A 289 19.34 -1.58 -14.63
N VAL A 290 20.01 -2.64 -14.15
CA VAL A 290 19.82 -4.01 -14.66
C VAL A 290 18.40 -4.49 -14.40
N SER A 291 17.81 -4.18 -13.25
CA SER A 291 16.41 -4.56 -12.96
C SER A 291 15.43 -3.90 -13.93
N PHE A 292 15.61 -2.61 -14.23
CA PHE A 292 14.80 -1.93 -15.25
C PHE A 292 15.03 -2.50 -16.65
N ALA A 293 16.29 -2.78 -17.01
CA ALA A 293 16.61 -3.38 -18.29
C ALA A 293 15.93 -4.74 -18.45
N VAL A 294 16.05 -5.63 -17.46
CA VAL A 294 15.41 -6.97 -17.45
C VAL A 294 13.88 -6.86 -17.51
N LEU A 295 13.29 -5.89 -16.80
CA LEU A 295 11.85 -5.66 -16.81
C LEU A 295 11.33 -5.23 -18.20
N LEU A 296 12.04 -4.33 -18.87
CA LEU A 296 11.62 -3.78 -20.16
C LEU A 296 12.00 -4.69 -21.34
N LEU A 297 13.03 -5.52 -21.19
CA LEU A 297 13.61 -6.29 -22.28
C LEU A 297 12.59 -7.16 -23.05
N PRO A 298 11.68 -7.94 -22.42
CA PRO A 298 10.71 -8.75 -23.16
C PRO A 298 9.79 -7.92 -24.05
N LEU A 299 9.32 -6.77 -23.57
CA LEU A 299 8.49 -5.85 -24.35
C LEU A 299 9.25 -5.29 -25.55
N LEU A 300 10.50 -4.86 -25.35
CA LEU A 300 11.32 -4.27 -26.42
C LEU A 300 11.74 -5.29 -27.47
N LEU A 301 12.12 -6.50 -27.04
CA LEU A 301 12.43 -7.60 -27.96
C LEU A 301 11.18 -8.07 -28.71
N GLY A 302 10.01 -8.12 -28.04
CA GLY A 302 8.74 -8.43 -28.68
C GLY A 302 8.39 -7.40 -29.76
N ALA A 303 8.52 -6.11 -29.46
CA ALA A 303 8.28 -5.04 -30.43
C ALA A 303 9.25 -5.10 -31.63
N PHE A 304 10.53 -5.38 -31.38
CA PHE A 304 11.52 -5.55 -32.43
C PHE A 304 11.25 -6.79 -33.30
N TYR A 305 10.88 -7.91 -32.67
CA TYR A 305 10.55 -9.16 -33.37
C TYR A 305 9.30 -9.02 -34.25
N ASP A 306 8.26 -8.37 -33.74
CA ASP A 306 7.04 -8.08 -34.51
C ASP A 306 7.35 -7.20 -35.73
N ALA A 307 8.13 -6.13 -35.54
CA ALA A 307 8.57 -5.26 -36.63
C ALA A 307 9.41 -6.02 -37.68
N TYR A 308 10.30 -6.93 -37.26
CA TYR A 308 11.07 -7.79 -38.16
C TYR A 308 10.16 -8.71 -39.00
N ARG A 309 9.02 -9.15 -38.47
CA ARG A 309 8.00 -9.93 -39.20
C ARG A 309 7.06 -9.07 -40.05
N GLY A 310 7.24 -7.76 -40.08
CA GLY A 310 6.37 -6.83 -40.80
C GLY A 310 5.05 -6.54 -40.09
N ILE A 311 4.95 -6.81 -38.78
CA ILE A 311 3.78 -6.47 -37.96
C ILE A 311 3.96 -5.04 -37.44
N GLU A 312 3.04 -4.16 -37.81
CA GLU A 312 3.04 -2.77 -37.35
C GLU A 312 2.43 -2.64 -35.94
N ALA A 313 3.01 -1.78 -35.11
CA ALA A 313 2.48 -1.45 -33.78
C ALA A 313 1.13 -0.71 -33.84
N ARG A 314 0.86 -0.03 -34.96
CA ARG A 314 -0.36 0.74 -35.25
C ARG A 314 -0.94 0.38 -36.63
N PRO A 315 -1.58 -0.79 -36.79
CA PRO A 315 -2.12 -1.23 -38.07
C PRO A 315 -3.08 -0.22 -38.72
N GLU A 316 -3.79 0.56 -37.91
CA GLU A 316 -4.73 1.60 -38.33
C GLU A 316 -4.08 2.76 -39.11
N THR A 317 -2.75 2.90 -39.04
CA THR A 317 -2.02 3.93 -39.77
C THR A 317 -1.72 3.56 -41.22
N PHE A 318 -1.95 2.29 -41.61
CA PHE A 318 -1.70 1.78 -42.97
C PHE A 318 -0.29 2.16 -43.49
N GLY A 319 0.73 1.99 -42.65
CA GLY A 319 2.12 2.36 -42.98
C GLY A 319 2.41 3.86 -43.05
N ARG A 320 1.46 4.74 -42.70
CA ARG A 320 1.69 6.19 -42.61
C ARG A 320 2.42 6.54 -41.33
N PHE A 321 3.29 7.54 -41.42
CA PHE A 321 3.99 8.07 -40.26
C PHE A 321 3.01 8.64 -39.24
N ALA A 322 3.08 8.17 -38.00
CA ALA A 322 2.43 8.78 -36.85
C ALA A 322 3.51 9.35 -35.92
N PRO A 323 3.37 10.60 -35.46
CA PRO A 323 4.34 11.19 -34.55
C PRO A 323 4.34 10.45 -33.20
N LEU A 324 5.47 10.54 -32.49
CA LEU A 324 5.60 9.97 -31.16
C LEU A 324 4.62 10.67 -30.20
N PRO A 325 4.02 9.93 -29.25
CA PRO A 325 3.04 10.47 -28.31
C PRO A 325 3.66 11.41 -27.27
N ILE A 326 4.99 11.36 -27.11
CA ILE A 326 5.78 12.28 -26.28
C ILE A 326 6.81 12.93 -27.19
N PHE A 327 7.10 14.20 -26.94
CA PHE A 327 8.04 14.97 -27.76
C PHE A 327 7.60 14.97 -29.23
N THR A 328 6.28 15.11 -29.47
CA THR A 328 5.63 15.13 -30.79
C THR A 328 6.35 16.09 -31.74
N GLU A 329 6.71 17.28 -31.24
CA GLU A 329 7.43 18.32 -31.98
C GLU A 329 8.80 17.86 -32.49
N TYR A 330 9.47 16.95 -31.78
CA TYR A 330 10.80 16.44 -32.14
C TYR A 330 10.74 15.11 -32.91
N SER A 331 9.53 14.61 -33.21
CA SER A 331 9.36 13.30 -33.87
C SER A 331 9.96 13.26 -35.27
N TYR A 332 10.07 14.41 -35.96
CA TYR A 332 10.69 14.51 -37.29
C TYR A 332 12.21 14.23 -37.27
N LEU A 333 12.87 14.31 -36.11
CA LEU A 333 14.30 14.03 -35.97
C LEU A 333 14.61 12.53 -35.93
N VAL A 334 13.60 11.69 -35.70
CA VAL A 334 13.77 10.24 -35.59
C VAL A 334 13.51 9.58 -36.94
N ASN A 335 14.49 8.82 -37.46
CA ASN A 335 14.31 8.07 -38.69
C ASN A 335 13.36 6.89 -38.48
N TYR A 336 12.14 7.00 -38.98
CA TYR A 336 11.08 6.00 -38.86
C TYR A 336 11.37 4.67 -39.60
N ARG A 337 12.34 4.66 -40.52
CA ARG A 337 12.79 3.45 -41.23
C ARG A 337 13.98 2.77 -40.55
N ALA A 338 14.51 3.34 -39.47
CA ALA A 338 15.66 2.77 -38.78
C ALA A 338 15.26 1.56 -37.93
N TRP A 339 16.19 0.62 -37.77
CA TRP A 339 15.99 -0.61 -36.99
C TRP A 339 15.63 -0.36 -35.50
N TYR A 340 16.03 0.77 -34.94
CA TYR A 340 15.77 1.14 -33.55
C TYR A 340 14.41 1.84 -33.35
N PHE A 341 13.71 2.23 -34.42
CA PHE A 341 12.46 2.98 -34.33
C PHE A 341 11.36 2.26 -33.53
N PRO A 342 11.10 0.94 -33.71
CA PRO A 342 10.09 0.23 -32.93
C PRO A 342 10.34 0.30 -31.41
N ILE A 343 11.61 0.28 -31.00
CA ILE A 343 12.01 0.38 -29.59
C ILE A 343 11.66 1.76 -29.03
N ILE A 344 12.02 2.83 -29.76
CA ILE A 344 11.72 4.21 -29.35
C ILE A 344 10.20 4.44 -29.31
N GLN A 345 9.49 3.98 -30.33
CA GLN A 345 8.03 4.11 -30.42
C GLN A 345 7.33 3.40 -29.25
N GLN A 346 7.75 2.17 -28.94
CA GLN A 346 7.21 1.40 -27.82
C GLN A 346 7.46 2.10 -26.48
N LEU A 347 8.68 2.55 -26.22
CA LEU A 347 9.02 3.25 -24.98
C LEU A 347 8.24 4.56 -24.82
N ALA A 348 8.15 5.36 -25.89
CA ALA A 348 7.40 6.61 -25.88
C ALA A 348 5.92 6.37 -25.56
N GLN A 349 5.31 5.35 -26.18
CA GLN A 349 3.91 5.00 -25.91
C GLN A 349 3.71 4.52 -24.47
N VAL A 350 4.56 3.62 -23.96
CA VAL A 350 4.45 3.13 -22.58
C VAL A 350 4.55 4.29 -21.59
N ILE A 351 5.53 5.19 -21.76
CA ILE A 351 5.69 6.34 -20.87
C ILE A 351 4.44 7.24 -20.93
N HIS A 352 3.88 7.47 -22.12
CA HIS A 352 2.71 8.33 -22.30
C HIS A 352 1.46 7.75 -21.63
N ARG A 353 1.27 6.42 -21.71
CA ARG A 353 0.15 5.73 -21.07
C ARG A 353 0.31 5.66 -19.56
N VAL A 354 1.52 5.34 -19.08
CA VAL A 354 1.80 5.22 -17.65
C VAL A 354 1.74 6.58 -16.93
N PHE A 355 2.15 7.66 -17.61
CA PHE A 355 2.13 9.03 -17.09
C PHE A 355 1.25 9.93 -17.97
N PRO A 356 -0.08 9.91 -17.80
CA PRO A 356 -1.00 10.70 -18.62
C PRO A 356 -0.97 12.18 -18.18
N PHE A 357 -0.06 12.96 -18.78
CA PHE A 357 0.13 14.39 -18.47
C PHE A 357 -1.08 15.27 -18.82
N ALA A 358 -2.02 14.78 -19.64
CA ALA A 358 -3.20 15.51 -20.09
C ALA A 358 -4.40 15.46 -19.12
N ARG A 359 -4.37 14.63 -18.07
CA ARG A 359 -5.49 14.54 -17.11
C ARG A 359 -5.53 15.73 -16.16
N GLY A 360 -6.73 16.27 -15.95
CA GLY A 360 -6.98 17.44 -15.10
C GLY A 360 -7.00 17.17 -13.58
N LEU A 361 -6.75 18.21 -12.78
CA LEU A 361 -6.68 18.14 -11.31
C LEU A 361 -7.97 17.68 -10.61
N PHE A 362 -9.13 17.92 -11.25
CA PHE A 362 -10.45 17.76 -10.64
C PHE A 362 -11.33 16.73 -11.36
N GLU A 363 -10.73 15.79 -12.10
CA GLU A 363 -11.45 14.69 -12.75
C GLU A 363 -12.17 13.83 -11.72
N ASP A 364 -11.47 13.47 -10.63
CA ASP A 364 -12.03 12.74 -9.51
C ASP A 364 -12.21 13.64 -8.28
N LYS A 365 -13.25 13.38 -7.48
CA LYS A 365 -13.48 14.07 -6.20
C LYS A 365 -12.73 13.34 -5.09
N VAL A 366 -11.45 13.65 -4.94
CA VAL A 366 -10.55 12.97 -3.99
C VAL A 366 -10.35 13.81 -2.73
N ALA A 367 -10.19 13.16 -1.58
CA ALA A 367 -9.87 13.76 -0.29
C ALA A 367 -8.42 14.32 -0.22
N ASN A 368 -8.01 15.10 -1.22
CA ASN A 368 -6.72 15.79 -1.29
C ASN A 368 -6.87 17.29 -0.98
N PHE A 369 -5.73 17.97 -0.79
CA PHE A 369 -5.70 19.40 -0.46
C PHE A 369 -6.38 20.25 -1.53
N TRP A 370 -6.15 19.95 -2.81
CA TRP A 370 -6.65 20.73 -3.93
C TRP A 370 -8.17 20.68 -4.06
N CYS A 371 -8.79 19.50 -3.92
CA CYS A 371 -10.24 19.36 -3.99
C CYS A 371 -10.93 20.03 -2.81
N ALA A 372 -10.36 19.91 -1.60
CA ALA A 372 -10.87 20.61 -0.42
C ALA A 372 -10.77 22.13 -0.57
N LEU A 373 -9.63 22.64 -1.03
CA LEU A 373 -9.41 24.07 -1.25
C LEU A 373 -10.30 24.63 -2.36
N ASN A 374 -10.58 23.83 -3.41
CA ASN A 374 -11.44 24.23 -4.54
C ASN A 374 -12.88 24.64 -4.12
N VAL A 375 -13.33 24.18 -2.95
CA VAL A 375 -14.64 24.56 -2.40
C VAL A 375 -14.66 26.03 -1.98
N VAL A 376 -13.56 26.49 -1.36
CA VAL A 376 -13.40 27.84 -0.82
C VAL A 376 -12.87 28.80 -1.88
N ILE A 377 -11.79 28.41 -2.55
CA ILE A 377 -11.15 29.16 -3.64
C ILE A 377 -11.42 28.38 -4.92
N LYS A 378 -12.13 28.94 -5.89
CA LYS A 378 -12.44 28.24 -7.15
C LYS A 378 -11.20 28.06 -8.02
N LEU A 379 -10.35 27.10 -7.65
CA LEU A 379 -9.09 26.76 -8.30
C LEU A 379 -9.27 26.37 -9.76
N ARG A 380 -10.44 25.84 -10.13
CA ARG A 380 -10.83 25.56 -11.53
C ARG A 380 -10.76 26.78 -12.46
N ASN A 381 -10.79 28.01 -11.92
CA ASN A 381 -10.72 29.23 -12.71
C ASN A 381 -9.28 29.61 -13.10
N TYR A 382 -8.27 28.90 -12.57
CA TYR A 382 -6.86 29.16 -12.87
C TYR A 382 -6.33 28.23 -13.98
N PRO A 383 -5.31 28.66 -14.74
CA PRO A 383 -4.69 27.83 -15.77
C PRO A 383 -4.16 26.50 -15.22
N SER A 384 -4.40 25.40 -15.94
CA SER A 384 -3.95 24.05 -15.54
C SER A 384 -2.44 23.99 -15.31
N GLU A 385 -1.64 24.65 -16.16
CA GLU A 385 -0.18 24.71 -16.01
C GLU A 385 0.27 25.31 -14.68
N LEU A 386 -0.43 26.36 -14.20
CA LEU A 386 -0.14 26.98 -12.92
C LEU A 386 -0.46 26.03 -11.77
N LEU A 387 -1.60 25.33 -11.85
CA LEU A 387 -2.00 24.33 -10.87
C LEU A 387 -1.03 23.13 -10.83
N GLN A 388 -0.55 22.66 -11.98
CA GLN A 388 0.46 21.62 -12.09
C GLN A 388 1.77 22.03 -11.40
N LYS A 389 2.26 23.25 -11.67
CA LYS A 389 3.47 23.79 -11.04
C LYS A 389 3.29 23.97 -9.52
N ALA A 390 2.14 24.49 -9.09
CA ALA A 390 1.81 24.65 -7.68
C ALA A 390 1.75 23.30 -6.95
N ALA A 391 1.11 22.29 -7.55
CA ALA A 391 1.03 20.93 -7.03
C ALA A 391 2.41 20.26 -6.92
N LEU A 392 3.26 20.44 -7.94
CA LEU A 392 4.64 19.96 -7.90
C LEU A 392 5.40 20.58 -6.73
N VAL A 393 5.38 21.91 -6.59
CA VAL A 393 6.08 22.61 -5.51
C VAL A 393 5.55 22.20 -4.14
N ALA A 394 4.24 22.18 -3.95
CA ALA A 394 3.63 21.77 -2.69
C ALA A 394 3.98 20.33 -2.31
N THR A 395 3.97 19.42 -3.28
CA THR A 395 4.37 18.02 -3.07
C THR A 395 5.83 17.92 -2.65
N LEU A 396 6.74 18.60 -3.37
CA LEU A 396 8.17 18.61 -3.04
C LEU A 396 8.42 19.17 -1.64
N VAL A 397 7.76 20.26 -1.27
CA VAL A 397 7.86 20.85 0.07
C VAL A 397 7.36 19.86 1.12
N ALA A 398 6.24 19.18 0.90
CA ALA A 398 5.67 18.23 1.86
C ALA A 398 6.56 16.98 2.06
N ILE A 399 7.15 16.43 1.01
CA ILE A 399 7.97 15.21 1.15
C ILE A 399 9.41 15.49 1.64
N THR A 400 9.91 16.72 1.44
CA THR A 400 11.31 17.08 1.76
C THR A 400 11.70 16.79 3.21
N PRO A 401 10.92 17.17 4.25
CA PRO A 401 11.27 16.85 5.63
C PRO A 401 11.45 15.35 5.87
N GLY A 402 10.52 14.52 5.39
CA GLY A 402 10.58 13.06 5.56
C GLY A 402 11.82 12.46 4.87
N CYS A 403 12.09 12.88 3.64
CA CYS A 403 13.28 12.47 2.87
C CYS A 403 14.58 12.94 3.54
N PHE A 404 14.64 14.17 4.02
CA PHE A 404 15.84 14.73 4.64
C PHE A 404 16.19 14.02 5.95
N ILE A 405 15.20 13.75 6.80
CA ILE A 405 15.41 13.04 8.06
C ILE A 405 15.95 11.64 7.81
N ILE A 406 15.32 10.88 6.90
CA ILE A 406 15.73 9.50 6.64
C ILE A 406 17.07 9.41 5.91
N PHE A 407 17.42 10.43 5.11
CA PHE A 407 18.74 10.57 4.50
C PHE A 407 19.85 10.77 5.56
N LEU A 408 19.65 11.70 6.49
CA LEU A 408 20.64 11.99 7.54
C LEU A 408 20.74 10.89 8.60
N LYS A 409 19.63 10.23 8.90
CA LYS A 409 19.54 9.15 9.90
C LYS A 409 18.92 7.90 9.26
N PRO A 410 19.66 7.17 8.40
CA PRO A 410 19.15 6.02 7.65
C PRO A 410 19.01 4.78 8.55
N ARG A 411 18.13 4.85 9.54
CA ARG A 411 17.82 3.76 10.47
C ARG A 411 16.66 2.95 9.93
N LYS A 412 16.86 1.63 9.89
CA LYS A 412 15.90 0.63 9.37
C LYS A 412 14.51 0.74 10.00
N GLU A 413 14.45 1.09 11.28
CA GLU A 413 13.22 1.21 12.07
C GLU A 413 12.37 2.42 11.68
N LEU A 414 12.99 3.50 11.17
CA LEU A 414 12.29 4.71 10.75
C LEU A 414 11.66 4.59 9.36
N LEU A 415 12.06 3.57 8.58
CA LEU A 415 11.66 3.45 7.19
C LEU A 415 10.13 3.43 7.01
N PRO A 416 9.32 2.68 7.79
CA PRO A 416 7.86 2.72 7.64
C PRO A 416 7.28 4.11 7.89
N LEU A 417 7.74 4.83 8.93
CA LEU A 417 7.30 6.22 9.20
C LEU A 417 7.70 7.18 8.07
N ALA A 418 8.92 7.05 7.53
CA ALA A 418 9.38 7.88 6.42
C ALA A 418 8.53 7.64 5.16
N LEU A 419 8.24 6.39 4.83
CA LEU A 419 7.40 6.03 3.68
C LEU A 419 5.94 6.48 3.86
N ALA A 420 5.39 6.36 5.07
CA ALA A 420 4.06 6.89 5.37
C ALA A 420 4.02 8.41 5.20
N THR A 421 5.03 9.12 5.71
CA THR A 421 5.12 10.58 5.61
C THR A 421 5.19 11.05 4.16
N THR A 422 6.06 10.44 3.34
CA THR A 422 6.15 10.82 1.92
C THR A 422 4.91 10.45 1.14
N ALA A 423 4.34 9.26 1.37
CA ALA A 423 3.12 8.84 0.69
C ALA A 423 1.92 9.72 1.03
N TRP A 424 1.80 10.19 2.27
CA TRP A 424 0.79 11.20 2.64
C TRP A 424 1.04 12.54 1.94
N GLY A 425 2.29 12.99 1.88
CA GLY A 425 2.66 14.21 1.16
C GLY A 425 2.25 14.16 -0.32
N PHE A 426 2.53 13.04 -0.99
CA PHE A 426 2.05 12.81 -2.36
C PHE A 426 0.53 12.77 -2.45
N PHE A 427 -0.15 12.00 -1.60
CA PHE A 427 -1.61 11.87 -1.63
C PHE A 427 -2.32 13.22 -1.43
N LEU A 428 -1.81 14.08 -0.54
CA LEU A 428 -2.42 15.37 -0.23
C LEU A 428 -2.16 16.42 -1.30
N PHE A 429 -0.94 16.49 -1.83
CA PHE A 429 -0.49 17.63 -2.64
C PHE A 429 -0.16 17.32 -4.10
N SER A 430 -0.16 16.05 -4.53
CA SER A 430 0.06 15.69 -5.93
C SER A 430 -1.07 16.20 -6.82
N PHE A 431 -0.72 16.48 -8.08
CA PHE A 431 -1.66 16.94 -9.09
C PHE A 431 -2.65 15.85 -9.51
N GLN A 432 -2.20 14.60 -9.55
CA GLN A 432 -3.04 13.45 -9.89
C GLN A 432 -3.04 12.47 -8.73
N VAL A 433 -4.23 12.24 -8.19
CA VAL A 433 -4.52 11.36 -7.07
C VAL A 433 -5.89 10.74 -7.33
N HIS A 434 -6.07 9.48 -6.95
CA HIS A 434 -7.36 8.77 -7.02
C HIS A 434 -7.83 8.39 -5.62
N GLU A 435 -9.13 8.19 -5.37
CA GLU A 435 -9.61 7.84 -4.01
C GLU A 435 -8.93 6.57 -3.47
N LYS A 436 -8.73 5.57 -4.35
CA LYS A 436 -8.08 4.29 -4.05
C LYS A 436 -6.61 4.44 -3.63
N SER A 437 -5.95 5.53 -4.01
CA SER A 437 -4.53 5.73 -3.73
C SER A 437 -4.23 6.00 -2.25
N VAL A 438 -5.25 6.22 -1.41
CA VAL A 438 -5.11 6.31 0.06
C VAL A 438 -4.50 5.03 0.66
N LEU A 439 -4.63 3.88 -0.03
CA LEU A 439 -3.97 2.64 0.40
C LEU A 439 -2.44 2.76 0.48
N LEU A 440 -1.84 3.67 -0.29
CA LEU A 440 -0.40 3.86 -0.33
C LEU A 440 0.14 4.41 1.00
N PRO A 441 -0.35 5.55 1.53
CA PRO A 441 0.08 5.96 2.87
C PRO A 441 -0.41 5.03 3.99
N LEU A 442 -1.55 4.33 3.81
CA LEU A 442 -2.06 3.42 4.83
C LEU A 442 -1.21 2.17 5.03
N MET A 443 -0.63 1.59 3.97
CA MET A 443 0.22 0.39 4.08
C MET A 443 1.41 0.57 5.04
N PRO A 444 2.30 1.57 4.88
CA PRO A 444 3.41 1.79 5.80
C PRO A 444 2.92 2.20 7.20
N MET A 445 1.75 2.83 7.33
CA MET A 445 1.14 3.08 8.65
C MET A 445 0.61 1.80 9.32
N THR A 446 -0.05 0.89 8.61
CA THR A 446 -0.58 -0.34 9.21
C THR A 446 0.51 -1.26 9.70
N VAL A 447 1.63 -1.34 8.98
CA VAL A 447 2.76 -2.16 9.41
C VAL A 447 3.48 -1.61 10.66
N LEU A 448 3.24 -0.35 11.06
CA LEU A 448 3.68 0.18 12.36
C LEU A 448 2.99 -0.50 13.54
N LEU A 449 1.87 -1.21 13.36
CA LEU A 449 1.32 -2.07 14.42
C LEU A 449 2.31 -3.15 14.88
N ALA A 450 3.25 -3.53 14.00
CA ALA A 450 4.32 -4.49 14.30
C ALA A 450 5.59 -3.82 14.85
N SER A 451 5.63 -2.50 15.03
CA SER A 451 6.76 -1.79 15.61
C SER A 451 6.73 -1.82 17.14
N ASN A 452 7.81 -1.37 17.78
CA ASN A 452 7.86 -1.22 19.23
C ASN A 452 6.76 -0.26 19.68
N HIS A 453 6.01 -0.64 20.72
CA HIS A 453 4.80 0.05 21.17
C HIS A 453 3.68 0.21 20.10
N GLY A 454 3.75 -0.48 18.96
CA GLY A 454 2.75 -0.39 17.88
C GLY A 454 1.34 -0.79 18.32
N LEU A 455 1.23 -1.79 19.19
CA LEU A 455 -0.04 -2.23 19.79
C LEU A 455 -0.46 -1.44 21.04
N SER A 456 0.28 -0.39 21.43
CA SER A 456 -0.11 0.51 22.51
C SER A 456 -1.40 1.25 22.17
N LYS A 457 -2.13 1.73 23.18
CA LYS A 457 -3.39 2.47 22.98
C LYS A 457 -3.22 3.67 22.04
N ASN A 458 -2.16 4.45 22.19
CA ASN A 458 -1.92 5.66 21.40
C ASN A 458 -1.66 5.33 19.92
N VAL A 459 -0.63 4.52 19.63
CA VAL A 459 -0.28 4.18 18.24
C VAL A 459 -1.40 3.43 17.55
N ARG A 460 -2.04 2.48 18.23
CA ARG A 460 -3.20 1.75 17.70
C ARG A 460 -4.38 2.68 17.42
N ALA A 461 -4.61 3.72 18.23
CA ALA A 461 -5.69 4.68 17.98
C ALA A 461 -5.44 5.49 16.70
N TRP A 462 -4.21 5.96 16.47
CA TRP A 462 -3.85 6.72 15.26
C TRP A 462 -3.87 5.87 14.00
N ILE A 463 -3.30 4.67 14.04
CA ILE A 463 -3.33 3.75 12.88
C ILE A 463 -4.78 3.31 12.61
N GLY A 464 -5.54 3.04 13.67
CA GLY A 464 -6.96 2.73 13.61
C GLY A 464 -7.76 3.85 12.94
N PHE A 465 -7.59 5.08 13.43
CA PHE A 465 -8.20 6.29 12.89
C PHE A 465 -7.89 6.48 11.40
N ALA A 466 -6.61 6.42 11.03
CA ALA A 466 -6.20 6.60 9.63
C ALA A 466 -6.85 5.56 8.70
N ASN A 467 -6.93 4.29 9.10
CA ASN A 467 -7.54 3.24 8.30
C ASN A 467 -9.06 3.37 8.19
N LEU A 468 -9.74 3.67 9.30
CA LEU A 468 -11.20 3.87 9.29
C LEU A 468 -11.58 5.11 8.48
N LEU A 469 -10.82 6.20 8.62
CA LEU A 469 -10.97 7.40 7.79
C LEU A 469 -10.70 7.09 6.32
N GLY A 470 -9.62 6.36 6.03
CA GLY A 470 -9.26 5.91 4.67
C GLY A 470 -10.40 5.19 3.98
N VAL A 471 -10.94 4.16 4.63
CA VAL A 471 -12.06 3.39 4.09
C VAL A 471 -13.33 4.24 3.98
N TRP A 472 -13.59 5.13 4.95
CA TRP A 472 -14.71 6.07 4.88
C TRP A 472 -14.63 7.06 3.71
N THR A 473 -13.45 7.56 3.37
CA THR A 473 -13.30 8.42 2.18
C THR A 473 -13.52 7.68 0.86
N MET A 474 -13.38 6.36 0.86
CA MET A 474 -13.68 5.51 -0.31
C MET A 474 -15.15 5.06 -0.36
N PHE A 475 -15.98 5.40 0.63
CA PHE A 475 -17.38 4.97 0.62
C PHE A 475 -18.18 5.45 -0.61
N PRO A 476 -18.07 6.71 -1.08
CA PRO A 476 -18.77 7.14 -2.29
C PRO A 476 -18.40 6.32 -3.54
N LEU A 477 -17.16 5.81 -3.61
CA LEU A 477 -16.72 4.90 -4.67
C LEU A 477 -17.39 3.52 -4.54
N LEU A 478 -17.36 2.95 -3.33
CA LEU A 478 -17.89 1.62 -3.05
C LEU A 478 -19.42 1.54 -3.19
N GLN A 479 -20.11 2.63 -2.85
CA GLN A 479 -21.56 2.72 -2.95
C GLN A 479 -22.07 2.66 -4.40
N ARG A 480 -21.32 3.18 -5.38
CA ARG A 480 -21.72 3.17 -6.80
C ARG A 480 -21.87 1.76 -7.38
N VAL A 481 -21.44 0.75 -6.64
CA VAL A 481 -21.40 -0.66 -7.05
C VAL A 481 -22.19 -1.53 -6.06
N ASP A 482 -23.09 -0.93 -5.28
CA ASP A 482 -23.90 -1.60 -4.24
C ASP A 482 -23.08 -2.34 -3.17
N LEU A 483 -21.83 -1.94 -2.95
CA LEU A 483 -20.90 -2.58 -1.99
C LEU A 483 -20.99 -1.99 -0.57
N ARG A 484 -22.16 -1.44 -0.19
CA ARG A 484 -22.37 -0.84 1.14
C ARG A 484 -22.24 -1.88 2.25
N ILE A 485 -22.81 -3.06 2.07
CA ILE A 485 -22.80 -4.14 3.07
C ILE A 485 -21.37 -4.62 3.37
N PRO A 486 -20.56 -5.06 2.39
CA PRO A 486 -19.19 -5.48 2.67
C PRO A 486 -18.36 -4.34 3.28
N TYR A 487 -18.60 -3.08 2.88
CA TYR A 487 -17.98 -1.92 3.52
C TYR A 487 -18.26 -1.88 5.03
N TYR A 488 -19.52 -1.92 5.46
CA TYR A 488 -19.87 -1.83 6.88
C TYR A 488 -19.35 -3.04 7.66
N VAL A 489 -19.53 -4.25 7.12
CA VAL A 489 -19.14 -5.50 7.80
C VAL A 489 -17.63 -5.54 8.03
N LEU A 490 -16.82 -5.32 7.00
CA LEU A 490 -15.35 -5.42 7.12
C LEU A 490 -14.76 -4.28 7.94
N THR A 491 -15.29 -3.06 7.79
CA THR A 491 -14.82 -1.88 8.53
C THR A 491 -15.15 -2.01 10.02
N LEU A 492 -16.38 -2.38 10.37
CA LEU A 492 -16.79 -2.55 11.77
C LEU A 492 -16.16 -3.79 12.41
N LEU A 493 -15.95 -4.87 11.65
CA LEU A 493 -15.21 -6.03 12.13
C LEU A 493 -13.77 -5.65 12.51
N TRP A 494 -13.07 -4.92 11.65
CA TRP A 494 -11.70 -4.49 11.95
C TRP A 494 -11.66 -3.50 13.13
N ALA A 495 -12.62 -2.58 13.22
CA ALA A 495 -12.78 -1.70 14.36
C ALA A 495 -13.00 -2.49 15.67
N TYR A 496 -13.89 -3.49 15.65
CA TYR A 496 -14.13 -4.40 16.78
C TYR A 496 -12.86 -5.14 17.18
N LEU A 497 -12.19 -5.76 16.21
CA LEU A 497 -10.96 -6.53 16.44
C LEU A 497 -9.90 -5.68 17.16
N LEU A 498 -9.73 -4.41 16.79
CA LEU A 498 -8.76 -3.51 17.41
C LEU A 498 -9.27 -2.71 18.62
N GLY A 499 -10.55 -2.87 18.98
CA GLY A 499 -11.20 -2.12 20.05
C GLY A 499 -11.24 -0.61 19.76
N LEU A 500 -11.61 -0.25 18.54
CA LEU A 500 -11.74 1.12 18.03
C LEU A 500 -13.20 1.59 18.03
N PRO A 501 -13.46 2.91 18.05
CA PRO A 501 -14.80 3.44 17.81
C PRO A 501 -15.34 3.02 16.44
N PRO A 502 -16.67 2.86 16.29
CA PRO A 502 -17.70 3.03 17.33
C PRO A 502 -17.85 1.82 18.27
N THR A 503 -17.13 0.72 18.03
CA THR A 503 -17.34 -0.56 18.76
C THR A 503 -16.83 -0.51 20.20
N SER A 504 -15.79 0.28 20.47
CA SER A 504 -15.26 0.48 21.82
C SER A 504 -14.54 1.82 21.93
N PHE A 505 -14.74 2.51 23.05
CA PHE A 505 -13.99 3.73 23.41
C PHE A 505 -12.91 3.46 24.47
N ALA A 506 -12.70 2.19 24.85
CA ALA A 506 -11.74 1.80 25.88
C ALA A 506 -10.29 2.17 25.51
N ILE A 507 -10.00 2.34 24.21
CA ILE A 507 -8.69 2.77 23.72
C ILE A 507 -8.29 4.18 24.17
N TYR A 508 -9.27 5.07 24.43
CA TYR A 508 -9.01 6.43 24.92
C TYR A 508 -9.04 6.55 26.44
N LYS A 509 -9.39 5.48 27.15
CA LYS A 509 -9.33 5.47 28.61
C LYS A 509 -7.88 5.58 29.05
N GLN A 510 -7.55 6.69 29.69
CA GLN A 510 -6.20 6.94 30.19
C GLN A 510 -6.01 6.14 31.48
N ASP A 511 -4.91 5.39 31.55
CA ASP A 511 -4.51 4.67 32.75
C ASP A 511 -3.54 5.60 33.52
N GLY A 512 -3.96 6.13 34.66
CA GLY A 512 -3.17 7.07 35.47
C GLY A 512 -3.64 8.53 35.36
N GLN A 513 -2.71 9.48 35.52
CA GLN A 513 -3.02 10.92 35.47
C GLN A 513 -3.36 11.36 34.05
N PRO A 514 -4.45 12.13 33.85
CA PRO A 514 -4.86 12.59 32.53
C PRO A 514 -3.80 13.50 31.91
N THR A 515 -3.33 13.11 30.73
CA THR A 515 -2.43 13.90 29.89
C THR A 515 -3.22 14.73 28.89
N TRP A 516 -2.77 15.97 28.66
CA TRP A 516 -3.37 16.86 27.67
C TRP A 516 -3.31 16.27 26.25
N SER A 517 -2.18 15.63 25.88
CA SER A 517 -2.02 14.98 24.57
C SER A 517 -3.00 13.82 24.36
N GLY A 518 -3.24 13.01 25.41
CA GLY A 518 -4.25 11.95 25.38
C GLY A 518 -5.67 12.49 25.27
N PHE A 519 -5.98 13.60 25.97
CA PHE A 519 -7.28 14.27 25.86
C PHE A 519 -7.48 14.84 24.44
N ALA A 520 -6.50 15.57 23.93
CA ALA A 520 -6.53 16.16 22.60
C ALA A 520 -6.73 15.09 21.51
N THR A 521 -6.00 13.96 21.59
CA THR A 521 -6.15 12.83 20.65
C THR A 521 -7.55 12.23 20.72
N SER A 522 -8.05 11.97 21.94
CA SER A 522 -9.39 11.43 22.16
C SER A 522 -10.47 12.35 21.59
N SER A 523 -10.44 13.63 21.95
CA SER A 523 -11.40 14.63 21.48
C SER A 523 -11.37 14.77 19.96
N LEU A 524 -10.18 14.87 19.38
CA LEU A 524 -10.00 14.96 17.94
C LEU A 524 -10.64 13.76 17.22
N HIS A 525 -10.24 12.54 17.58
CA HIS A 525 -10.75 11.35 16.93
C HIS A 525 -12.26 11.20 17.13
N CYS A 526 -12.79 11.50 18.34
CA CYS A 526 -14.23 11.47 18.60
C CYS A 526 -15.01 12.46 17.74
N ILE A 527 -14.49 13.67 17.50
CA ILE A 527 -15.10 14.65 16.58
C ILE A 527 -15.18 14.07 15.17
N PHE A 528 -14.09 13.49 14.66
CA PHE A 528 -14.09 12.88 13.34
C PHE A 528 -15.03 11.67 13.25
N TYR A 529 -15.02 10.76 14.23
CA TYR A 529 -15.94 9.62 14.22
C TYR A 529 -17.41 10.06 14.28
N ALA A 530 -17.73 11.08 15.08
CA ALA A 530 -19.07 11.66 15.12
C ALA A 530 -19.45 12.27 13.77
N ALA A 531 -18.53 13.01 13.13
CA ALA A 531 -18.75 13.59 11.80
C ALA A 531 -18.94 12.50 10.73
N MET A 532 -18.17 11.41 10.79
CA MET A 532 -18.29 10.26 9.87
C MET A 532 -19.65 9.56 10.01
N ILE A 533 -20.12 9.35 11.25
CA ILE A 533 -21.43 8.74 11.54
C ILE A 533 -22.55 9.67 11.09
N LEU A 534 -22.46 10.96 11.44
CA LEU A 534 -23.44 11.97 11.03
C LEU A 534 -23.50 12.07 9.50
N TRP A 535 -22.36 12.05 8.81
CA TRP A 535 -22.31 12.06 7.37
C TRP A 535 -22.99 10.84 6.75
N HIS A 536 -22.76 9.62 7.28
CA HIS A 536 -23.45 8.41 6.82
C HIS A 536 -24.97 8.50 7.02
N PHE A 537 -25.40 9.06 8.14
CA PHE A 537 -26.82 9.31 8.39
C PHE A 537 -27.40 10.32 7.38
N MET A 538 -26.71 11.45 7.17
CA MET A 538 -27.17 12.48 6.23
C MET A 538 -27.19 11.97 4.78
N GLU A 539 -26.17 11.25 4.34
CA GLU A 539 -26.11 10.64 3.00
C GLU A 539 -27.26 9.66 2.77
N ALA A 540 -27.58 8.83 3.77
CA ALA A 540 -28.62 7.81 3.65
C ALA A 540 -30.05 8.37 3.66
N PHE A 541 -30.30 9.45 4.40
CA PHE A 541 -31.67 9.95 4.65
C PHE A 541 -31.99 11.30 4.01
N LEU A 542 -30.98 12.09 3.60
CA LEU A 542 -31.19 13.42 3.04
C LEU A 542 -30.74 13.47 1.58
N ALA A 543 -31.69 13.74 0.69
CA ALA A 543 -31.38 14.00 -0.70
C ALA A 543 -30.49 15.25 -0.84
N PRO A 544 -29.48 15.24 -1.72
CA PRO A 544 -28.67 16.42 -1.97
C PRO A 544 -29.56 17.55 -2.54
N PRO A 545 -29.34 18.82 -2.14
CA PRO A 545 -30.10 19.95 -2.69
C PRO A 545 -29.97 20.04 -4.22
N HIS A 546 -31.03 20.45 -4.92
CA HIS A 546 -31.06 20.51 -6.40
C HIS A 546 -29.89 21.29 -7.03
N GLY A 547 -29.39 22.36 -6.39
CA GLY A 547 -28.24 23.12 -6.89
C GLY A 547 -26.87 22.53 -6.56
N LYS A 548 -26.79 21.44 -5.78
CA LYS A 548 -25.55 20.82 -5.29
C LYS A 548 -25.69 19.29 -5.23
N PRO A 549 -25.79 18.61 -6.39
CA PRO A 549 -26.00 17.16 -6.44
C PRO A 549 -24.87 16.35 -5.77
N ASP A 550 -23.65 16.90 -5.79
CA ASP A 550 -22.46 16.25 -5.24
C ASP A 550 -22.14 16.63 -3.78
N LEU A 551 -23.06 17.30 -3.07
CA LEU A 551 -22.80 17.89 -1.75
C LEU A 551 -22.15 16.89 -0.79
N TRP A 552 -22.73 15.70 -0.66
CA TRP A 552 -22.24 14.69 0.27
C TRP A 552 -20.83 14.20 -0.09
N VAL A 553 -20.54 14.01 -1.37
CA VAL A 553 -19.20 13.64 -1.84
C VAL A 553 -18.18 14.74 -1.52
N VAL A 554 -18.54 16.01 -1.73
CA VAL A 554 -17.67 17.14 -1.43
C VAL A 554 -17.42 17.30 0.08
N VAL A 555 -18.44 17.09 0.92
CA VAL A 555 -18.29 17.09 2.38
C VAL A 555 -17.36 15.95 2.84
N ASN A 556 -17.52 14.76 2.25
CA ASN A 556 -16.64 13.62 2.51
C ASN A 556 -15.18 13.96 2.19
N VAL A 557 -14.93 14.55 1.02
CA VAL A 557 -13.62 15.02 0.58
C VAL A 557 -13.03 16.06 1.54
N GLY A 558 -13.81 17.06 1.96
CA GLY A 558 -13.32 18.11 2.86
C GLY A 558 -12.92 17.59 4.24
N ILE A 559 -13.77 16.77 4.86
CA ILE A 559 -13.48 16.13 6.15
C ILE A 559 -12.30 15.16 6.00
N GLY A 560 -12.28 14.35 4.94
CA GLY A 560 -11.21 13.40 4.63
C GLY A 560 -9.85 14.09 4.50
N ALA A 561 -9.76 15.15 3.70
CA ALA A 561 -8.53 15.91 3.48
C ALA A 561 -8.00 16.52 4.79
N ALA A 562 -8.88 17.03 5.65
CA ALA A 562 -8.50 17.54 6.97
C ALA A 562 -7.93 16.42 7.85
N GLY A 563 -8.61 15.27 7.95
CA GLY A 563 -8.13 14.15 8.75
C GLY A 563 -6.82 13.56 8.23
N PHE A 564 -6.65 13.44 6.92
CA PHE A 564 -5.40 12.99 6.30
C PHE A 564 -4.25 13.96 6.50
N SER A 565 -4.51 15.27 6.47
CA SER A 565 -3.50 16.28 6.82
C SER A 565 -3.01 16.10 8.25
N ILE A 566 -3.90 15.73 9.18
CA ILE A 566 -3.50 15.43 10.56
C ILE A 566 -2.71 14.12 10.65
N CYS A 567 -3.10 13.06 9.93
CA CYS A 567 -2.34 11.81 9.84
C CYS A 567 -0.92 12.05 9.29
N TYR A 568 -0.79 12.90 8.26
CA TYR A 568 0.50 13.35 7.73
C TYR A 568 1.36 14.01 8.80
N LEU A 569 0.80 15.00 9.52
CA LEU A 569 1.51 15.70 10.59
C LEU A 569 1.91 14.76 11.73
N TRP A 570 1.04 13.80 12.09
CA TRP A 570 1.37 12.77 13.07
C TRP A 570 2.53 11.88 12.60
N CYS A 571 2.54 11.43 11.34
CA CYS A 571 3.64 10.63 10.80
C CYS A 571 4.95 11.42 10.80
N LEU A 572 4.92 12.67 10.33
CA LEU A 572 6.09 13.55 10.29
C LEU A 572 6.62 13.84 11.69
N TRP A 573 5.73 14.15 12.65
CA TRP A 573 6.12 14.41 14.03
C TRP A 573 6.78 13.20 14.68
N ASN A 574 6.19 12.01 14.55
CA ASN A 574 6.81 10.79 15.09
C ASN A 574 8.14 10.47 14.39
N LEU A 575 8.25 10.70 13.08
CA LEU A 575 9.52 10.55 12.37
C LEU A 575 10.60 11.49 12.93
N VAL A 576 10.27 12.76 13.17
CA VAL A 576 11.17 13.75 13.77
C VAL A 576 11.59 13.32 15.18
N VAL A 577 10.63 12.99 16.05
CA VAL A 577 10.88 12.60 17.43
C VAL A 577 11.71 11.33 17.50
N GLU A 578 11.30 10.28 16.78
CA GLU A 578 12.00 9.01 16.82
C GLU A 578 13.40 9.13 16.23
N SER A 579 13.61 9.97 15.20
CA SER A 579 14.95 10.19 14.60
C SER A 579 16.01 10.70 15.57
N GLY A 580 15.60 11.30 16.69
CA GLY A 580 16.50 11.92 17.66
C GLY A 580 17.12 13.23 17.18
N LEU A 581 16.61 13.85 16.11
CA LEU A 581 17.05 15.18 15.65
C LEU A 581 16.58 16.29 16.61
N VAL A 582 15.43 16.09 17.24
CA VAL A 582 14.93 16.98 18.29
C VAL A 582 15.02 16.23 19.61
N ASN A 583 15.96 16.62 20.47
CA ASN A 583 16.05 16.12 21.84
C ASN A 583 14.94 16.76 22.68
N LEU A 584 13.71 16.26 22.55
CA LEU A 584 12.66 16.46 23.55
C LEU A 584 12.91 15.53 24.74
N SER A 585 14.10 15.62 25.32
CA SER A 585 14.35 15.01 26.63
C SER A 585 13.63 15.86 27.66
N THR A 586 12.48 15.40 28.14
CA THR A 586 11.98 15.78 29.45
C THR A 586 13.10 15.54 30.47
N PRO A 587 13.42 16.51 31.35
CA PRO A 587 14.53 16.41 32.28
C PRO A 587 14.16 15.50 33.46
N GLU A 588 13.91 14.21 33.21
CA GLU A 588 13.70 13.23 34.28
C GLU A 588 14.40 11.91 33.92
N LYS A 589 15.70 11.86 34.24
CA LYS A 589 16.43 10.71 34.79
C LYS A 589 17.95 10.98 34.75
N LYS A 590 18.39 11.99 35.52
CA LYS A 590 19.77 12.11 36.03
C LYS A 590 19.76 12.25 37.56
N LYS A 591 19.07 11.33 38.23
CA LYS A 591 19.26 10.94 39.64
C LYS A 591 18.83 9.47 39.66
N ALA A 592 19.60 8.47 40.06
CA ALA A 592 20.77 8.40 40.90
C ALA A 592 21.64 7.21 40.46
N LYS A 593 22.95 7.37 40.53
CA LYS A 593 23.95 6.31 40.82
C LYS A 593 25.27 7.02 41.19
N SER A 594 25.24 7.64 42.36
CA SER A 594 26.43 7.96 43.14
C SER A 594 26.02 7.91 44.61
N GLN A 595 26.04 6.69 45.15
CA GLN A 595 26.37 6.36 46.54
C GLN A 595 26.51 4.84 46.60
#